data_AF-A0A6P0U4N4-F1
#
_entry.id   AF-A0A6P0U4N4-F1
#
_cell.length_a   1.000
_cell.length_b   1.000
_cell.length_c   1.000
_cell.angle_alpha   90.00
_cell.angle_beta   90.00
_cell.angle_gamma   90.00
#
_symmetry.space_group_name_H-M   'P 1'
#
loop_
_entity.id
_entity.type
_entity.pdbx_description
1 polymer ?
#
loop_
_entity_poly.entity_id
_entity_poly.type
_entity_poly.pdbx_seq_one_letter_code
_entity_poly.pdbx_strand_id
1 'polypeptide(L)'
;SAAFWIEDGERDHQLTDPSPRGKWNRLLNARLTGFDLPPDWAAPAATPSQTVTRRQRRISTRPRALSSQQVLEARRSLRLSQRKLAEILGKSQSWVRDIENGRFQIKREDQTLLRQALNL
;
A
#
# COMPACT_ATOMS: atom_id res chain seq x y z
N SER A 1 28.23 17.59 41.49
CA SER A 1 26.80 17.56 41.14
C SER A 1 26.61 17.05 39.71
N ALA A 2 26.24 15.77 39.53
CA ALA A 2 25.74 15.22 38.25
C ALA A 2 25.26 13.74 38.38
N ALA A 3 24.58 13.35 39.46
CA ALA A 3 24.21 11.95 39.69
C ALA A 3 22.71 11.73 39.97
N PHE A 4 21.83 12.59 39.44
CA PHE A 4 20.38 12.47 39.68
C PHE A 4 19.63 11.71 38.58
N TRP A 5 20.23 11.52 37.39
CA TRP A 5 19.52 10.97 36.23
C TRP A 5 19.71 9.46 35.99
N ILE A 6 20.33 8.73 36.91
CA ILE A 6 20.65 7.29 36.70
C ILE A 6 19.80 6.36 37.59
N GLU A 7 18.98 6.89 38.51
CA GLU A 7 18.36 6.09 39.59
C GLU A 7 16.85 5.84 39.46
N ASP A 8 16.24 5.92 38.26
CA ASP A 8 14.80 5.58 38.09
C ASP A 8 14.55 4.58 36.94
N GLY A 9 15.57 3.76 36.65
CA GLY A 9 15.51 2.67 35.68
C GLY A 9 15.32 1.29 36.31
N GLU A 10 14.98 1.21 37.59
CA GLU A 10 14.92 -0.06 38.31
C GLU A 10 13.72 -0.09 39.28
N ARG A 11 12.58 -0.59 38.79
CA ARG A 11 11.52 -1.35 39.53
C ARG A 11 10.22 -1.36 38.73
N ASP A 12 10.17 -2.18 37.68
CA ASP A 12 9.06 -3.09 37.37
C ASP A 12 9.17 -3.61 35.93
N HIS A 13 10.24 -4.37 35.69
CA HIS A 13 10.35 -5.24 34.53
C HIS A 13 10.01 -6.67 34.95
N GLN A 14 8.73 -6.97 35.17
CA GLN A 14 8.28 -8.36 35.15
C GLN A 14 8.01 -8.77 33.70
N LEU A 15 8.93 -9.53 33.14
CA LEU A 15 8.95 -10.02 31.75
C LEU A 15 7.84 -11.03 31.41
N THR A 16 6.82 -11.18 32.28
CA THR A 16 5.69 -12.12 32.11
C THR A 16 4.32 -11.54 32.49
N ASP A 17 4.19 -10.23 32.67
CA ASP A 17 2.88 -9.65 33.00
C ASP A 17 2.01 -9.45 31.74
N PRO A 18 0.82 -10.08 31.63
CA PRO A 18 -0.07 -9.83 30.50
C PRO A 18 -0.50 -8.35 30.51
N SER A 19 -0.06 -7.60 29.49
CA SER A 19 -0.55 -6.23 29.25
C SER A 19 -2.07 -6.16 29.45
N PRO A 20 -2.59 -5.15 30.18
CA PRO A 20 -4.00 -5.09 30.53
C PRO A 20 -4.86 -5.15 29.26
N ARG A 21 -5.59 -6.26 29.12
CA ARG A 21 -6.50 -6.53 28.00
C ARG A 21 -7.52 -5.40 27.94
N GLY A 22 -7.48 -4.63 26.85
CA GLY A 22 -8.45 -3.54 26.63
C GLY A 22 -7.85 -2.20 26.21
N LYS A 23 -6.52 -2.03 26.18
CA LYS A 23 -5.88 -0.80 25.69
C LYS A 23 -6.31 -0.45 24.24
N TRP A 24 -6.38 -1.45 23.37
CA TRP A 24 -6.92 -1.30 22.01
C TRP A 24 -8.40 -0.92 22.00
N ASN A 25 -9.21 -1.51 22.87
CA ASN A 25 -10.63 -1.21 22.96
C ASN A 25 -10.87 0.22 23.45
N ARG A 26 -10.04 0.70 24.37
CA ARG A 26 -10.05 2.09 24.87
C ARG A 26 -9.64 3.10 23.79
N LEU A 27 -8.64 2.76 22.96
CA LEU A 27 -8.24 3.56 21.80
C LEU A 27 -9.32 3.58 20.70
N LEU A 28 -9.98 2.46 20.44
CA LEU A 28 -11.10 2.38 19.50
C LEU A 28 -12.28 3.23 19.97
N ASN A 29 -12.66 3.12 21.24
CA ASN A 29 -13.74 3.93 21.83
C ASN A 29 -13.42 5.43 21.81
N ALA A 30 -12.17 5.84 22.05
CA ALA A 30 -11.77 7.24 21.97
C ALA A 30 -11.83 7.81 20.53
N ARG A 31 -11.61 6.96 19.52
CA ARG A 31 -11.61 7.36 18.10
C ARG A 31 -13.03 7.54 17.53
N LEU A 32 -14.03 6.88 18.11
CA LEU A 32 -15.43 6.99 17.68
C LEU A 32 -16.11 8.28 18.17
N THR A 33 -15.53 9.00 19.14
CA THR A 33 -16.19 10.10 19.85
C THR A 33 -15.82 11.49 19.34
N GLY A 34 -15.14 11.65 18.21
CA GLY A 34 -14.87 13.02 17.77
C GLY A 34 -14.28 13.13 16.40
N PHE A 35 -15.15 13.27 15.40
CA PHE A 35 -14.96 14.12 14.23
C PHE A 35 -16.35 14.38 13.62
N ASP A 36 -17.00 15.45 14.06
CA ASP A 36 -18.10 16.03 13.27
C ASP A 36 -17.48 16.83 12.13
N LEU A 37 -17.79 16.46 10.90
CA LEU A 37 -17.32 17.11 9.70
C LEU A 37 -18.21 18.34 9.43
N PRO A 38 -17.66 19.56 9.30
CA PRO A 38 -18.47 20.74 9.06
C PRO A 38 -19.34 20.57 7.79
N PRO A 39 -20.63 20.94 7.82
CA PRO A 39 -21.52 20.79 6.67
C PRO A 39 -21.07 21.59 5.45
N ASP A 40 -20.20 22.59 5.64
CA ASP A 40 -19.61 23.40 4.56
C ASP A 40 -18.62 22.62 3.67
N TRP A 41 -18.12 21.46 4.13
CA TRP A 41 -17.34 20.54 3.29
C TRP A 41 -18.23 19.81 2.27
N ALA A 42 -19.53 19.72 2.52
CA ALA A 42 -20.49 19.07 1.63
C ALA A 42 -21.01 20.04 0.57
N ALA A 43 -20.12 20.77 -0.10
CA ALA A 43 -20.49 21.36 -1.39
C ALA A 43 -20.50 20.22 -2.42
N PRO A 44 -21.64 19.92 -3.09
CA PRO A 44 -21.64 18.99 -4.20
C PRO A 44 -20.83 19.64 -5.32
N ALA A 45 -19.58 19.22 -5.51
CA ALA A 45 -18.87 19.52 -6.74
C ALA A 45 -19.72 18.96 -7.89
N ALA A 46 -20.28 19.88 -8.66
CA ALA A 46 -21.25 19.66 -9.71
C ALA A 46 -20.93 18.45 -10.59
N THR A 47 -21.96 17.68 -10.92
CA THR A 47 -21.91 16.65 -11.95
C THR A 47 -21.47 17.26 -13.28
N PRO A 48 -20.38 16.77 -13.91
CA PRO A 48 -20.24 16.94 -15.34
C PRO A 48 -21.08 15.85 -16.01
N SER A 49 -22.30 16.20 -16.43
CA SER A 49 -22.95 15.52 -17.55
C SER A 49 -22.07 15.70 -18.79
N GLN A 50 -21.28 14.68 -19.14
CA GLN A 50 -20.58 14.64 -20.42
C GLN A 50 -20.70 13.23 -21.03
N THR A 51 -21.76 13.10 -21.82
CA THR A 51 -21.79 12.50 -23.16
C THR A 51 -20.80 11.36 -23.41
N VAL A 52 -21.36 10.15 -23.53
CA VAL A 52 -20.71 8.98 -24.12
C VAL A 52 -20.17 9.34 -25.50
N THR A 53 -18.89 9.70 -25.60
CA THR A 53 -18.16 9.70 -26.86
C THR A 53 -17.38 8.40 -26.92
N ARG A 54 -17.93 7.45 -27.68
CA ARG A 54 -17.28 6.22 -28.12
C ARG A 54 -16.07 6.59 -28.98
N ARG A 55 -14.95 6.93 -28.33
CA ARG A 55 -13.66 7.17 -29.01
C ARG A 55 -13.14 5.82 -29.48
N GLN A 56 -13.23 5.59 -30.78
CA GLN A 56 -12.57 4.48 -31.46
C GLN A 56 -11.09 4.47 -31.01
N ARG A 57 -10.71 3.41 -30.30
CA ARG A 57 -9.33 3.22 -29.82
C ARG A 57 -8.44 3.07 -31.06
N ARG A 58 -7.70 4.14 -31.37
CA ARG A 58 -6.52 4.06 -32.22
C ARG A 58 -5.59 3.04 -31.57
N ILE A 59 -5.22 2.01 -32.33
CA ILE A 59 -4.21 1.02 -31.95
C ILE A 59 -2.89 1.79 -31.82
N SER A 60 -2.58 2.22 -30.60
CA SER A 60 -1.31 2.85 -30.28
C SER A 60 -0.27 1.76 -30.22
N THR A 61 0.72 1.83 -31.11
CA THR A 61 1.90 0.95 -31.17
C THR A 61 2.88 1.16 -30.01
N ARG A 62 2.52 1.97 -28.99
CA ARG A 62 3.32 2.12 -27.77
C ARG A 62 3.16 0.88 -26.90
N PRO A 63 4.25 0.38 -26.27
CA PRO A 63 4.15 -0.74 -25.34
C PRO A 63 3.14 -0.38 -24.26
N ARG A 64 2.01 -1.11 -24.25
CA ARG A 64 0.91 -0.90 -23.30
C ARG A 64 1.47 -1.04 -21.88
N ALA A 65 1.33 -0.02 -21.04
CA ALA A 65 1.75 -0.09 -19.65
C ALA A 65 1.13 -1.35 -19.00
N LEU A 66 1.95 -2.14 -18.31
CA LEU A 66 1.47 -3.36 -17.64
C LEU A 66 0.45 -2.96 -16.58
N SER A 67 -0.75 -3.54 -16.63
CA SER A 67 -1.73 -3.33 -15.57
C SER A 67 -1.33 -4.12 -14.32
N SER A 68 -1.70 -3.61 -13.15
CA SER A 68 -1.48 -4.29 -11.87
C SER A 68 -2.07 -5.70 -11.84
N GLN A 69 -3.25 -5.88 -12.44
CA GLN A 69 -3.90 -7.19 -12.60
C GLN A 69 -3.12 -8.12 -13.52
N GLN A 70 -2.58 -7.63 -14.64
CA GLN A 70 -1.76 -8.45 -15.55
C GLN A 70 -0.50 -8.96 -14.85
N VAL A 71 0.15 -8.12 -14.03
CA VAL A 71 1.31 -8.51 -13.23
C VAL A 71 0.95 -9.61 -12.23
N LEU A 72 -0.17 -9.44 -11.53
CA LEU A 72 -0.67 -10.43 -10.56
C LEU A 72 -0.97 -11.77 -11.22
N GLU A 73 -1.68 -11.76 -12.35
CA GLU A 73 -2.06 -12.95 -13.10
C GLU A 73 -0.85 -13.67 -13.68
N ALA A 74 0.08 -12.94 -14.30
CA ALA A 74 1.30 -13.52 -14.85
C ALA A 74 2.21 -14.11 -13.75
N ARG A 75 2.30 -13.46 -12.58
CA ARG A 75 3.03 -14.04 -11.44
C ARG A 75 2.38 -15.35 -10.98
N ARG A 76 1.04 -15.38 -10.90
CA ARG A 76 0.28 -16.57 -10.48
C ARG A 76 0.38 -17.71 -11.49
N SER A 77 0.35 -17.42 -12.79
CA SER A 77 0.51 -18.44 -13.84
C SER A 77 1.88 -19.10 -13.77
N LEU A 78 2.91 -18.32 -13.43
CA LEU A 78 4.28 -18.81 -13.18
C LEU A 78 4.48 -19.44 -11.78
N ARG A 79 3.41 -19.53 -10.96
CA ARG A 79 3.45 -20.03 -9.57
C ARG A 79 4.51 -19.37 -8.68
N LEU A 80 4.85 -18.12 -8.97
CA LEU A 80 5.83 -17.36 -8.20
C LEU A 80 5.17 -16.71 -6.98
N SER A 81 5.84 -16.74 -5.83
CA SER A 81 5.45 -15.91 -4.69
C SER A 81 5.90 -14.46 -4.91
N GLN A 82 5.28 -13.49 -4.20
CA GLN A 82 5.72 -12.09 -4.26
C GLN A 82 7.19 -11.94 -3.87
N ARG A 83 7.63 -12.69 -2.85
CA ARG A 83 9.03 -12.75 -2.41
C ARG A 83 9.94 -13.27 -3.52
N LYS A 84 9.54 -14.33 -4.22
CA LYS A 84 10.37 -14.92 -5.28
C LYS A 84 10.49 -14.00 -6.48
N LEU A 85 9.41 -13.34 -6.88
CA LEU A 85 9.46 -12.33 -7.94
C LEU A 85 10.35 -11.15 -7.54
N ALA A 86 10.28 -10.71 -6.28
CA ALA A 86 11.13 -9.65 -5.76
C ALA A 86 12.63 -10.02 -5.79
N GLU A 87 12.99 -11.26 -5.42
CA GLU A 87 14.36 -11.78 -5.52
C GLU A 87 14.89 -11.72 -6.96
N ILE A 88 14.09 -12.16 -7.94
CA ILE A 88 14.46 -12.17 -9.36
C ILE A 88 14.73 -10.75 -9.87
N LEU A 89 13.96 -9.77 -9.38
CA LEU A 89 14.06 -8.37 -9.78
C LEU A 89 15.08 -7.57 -8.96
N GLY A 90 15.67 -8.16 -7.91
CA GLY A 90 16.52 -7.44 -6.95
C GLY A 90 15.78 -6.31 -6.20
N LYS A 91 14.47 -6.48 -5.94
CA LYS A 91 13.60 -5.51 -5.24
C LYS A 91 13.06 -6.08 -3.93
N SER A 92 12.34 -5.27 -3.16
CA SER A 92 11.65 -5.73 -1.95
C SER A 92 10.31 -6.41 -2.27
N GLN A 93 9.84 -7.28 -1.38
CA GLN A 93 8.50 -7.90 -1.51
C GLN A 93 7.37 -6.86 -1.44
N SER A 94 7.53 -5.81 -0.62
CA SER A 94 6.59 -4.69 -0.55
C SER A 94 6.46 -3.95 -1.89
N TRP A 95 7.57 -3.81 -2.63
CA TRP A 95 7.57 -3.19 -3.96
C TRP A 95 6.69 -3.97 -4.95
N VAL A 96 6.80 -5.31 -4.97
CA VAL A 96 5.91 -6.16 -5.81
C VAL A 96 4.46 -6.02 -5.38
N ARG A 97 4.19 -6.05 -4.07
CA ARG A 97 2.83 -5.90 -3.53
C ARG A 97 2.20 -4.56 -3.92
N ASP A 98 2.98 -3.47 -3.86
CA ASP A 98 2.48 -2.13 -4.17
C ASP A 98 2.19 -1.96 -5.67
N ILE A 99 2.93 -2.65 -6.53
CA ILE A 99 2.64 -2.77 -7.97
C ILE A 99 1.35 -3.53 -8.23
N GLU A 100 1.17 -4.69 -7.60
CA GLU A 100 -0.05 -5.50 -7.74
C GLU A 100 -1.30 -4.76 -7.24
N ASN A 101 -1.13 -3.88 -6.25
CA ASN A 101 -2.19 -3.03 -5.73
C ASN A 101 -2.39 -1.73 -6.53
N GLY A 102 -1.59 -1.48 -7.57
CA GLY A 102 -1.69 -0.29 -8.41
C GLY A 102 -1.27 1.02 -7.72
N ARG A 103 -0.56 0.94 -6.58
CA ARG A 103 -0.13 2.11 -5.80
C ARG A 103 1.13 2.78 -6.34
N PHE A 104 1.85 2.11 -7.25
CA PHE A 104 3.13 2.58 -7.75
C PHE A 104 3.14 2.72 -9.29
N GLN A 105 3.55 3.89 -9.79
CA GLN A 105 3.85 4.09 -11.20
C GLN A 105 5.24 3.49 -11.48
N ILE A 106 5.27 2.38 -12.20
CA ILE A 106 6.50 1.65 -12.50
C ILE A 106 7.32 2.44 -13.52
N LYS A 107 8.58 2.73 -13.19
CA LYS A 107 9.55 3.34 -14.12
C LYS A 107 9.72 2.47 -15.36
N ARG A 108 10.09 3.07 -16.49
CA ARG A 108 10.18 2.35 -17.77
C ARG A 108 11.18 1.19 -17.71
N GLU A 109 12.30 1.41 -17.03
CA GLU A 109 13.37 0.42 -16.82
C GLU A 109 12.83 -0.80 -16.05
N ASP A 110 12.18 -0.53 -14.91
CA ASP A 110 11.56 -1.55 -14.06
C ASP A 110 10.42 -2.30 -14.79
N GLN A 111 9.67 -1.65 -15.69
CA GLN A 111 8.66 -2.34 -16.51
C GLN A 111 9.29 -3.36 -17.47
N THR A 112 10.46 -3.04 -18.05
CA THR A 112 11.19 -3.96 -18.93
C THR A 112 11.66 -5.20 -18.17
N LEU A 113 12.23 -5.00 -16.98
CA LEU A 113 12.64 -6.10 -16.09
C LEU A 113 11.44 -6.96 -15.67
N LEU A 114 10.31 -6.31 -15.36
CA LEU A 114 9.09 -7.00 -14.98
C LEU A 114 8.52 -7.85 -16.13
N ARG A 115 8.55 -7.33 -17.37
CA ARG A 115 8.16 -8.08 -18.58
C ARG A 115 9.04 -9.30 -18.81
N GLN A 116 10.36 -9.14 -18.67
CA GLN A 116 11.31 -10.24 -18.80
C GLN A 116 11.08 -11.30 -17.71
N ALA A 117 10.90 -10.90 -16.45
CA ALA A 117 10.68 -11.83 -15.34
C ALA A 117 9.32 -12.55 -15.42
N LEU A 118 8.31 -11.94 -16.04
CA LEU A 118 6.96 -12.49 -16.17
C LEU A 118 6.67 -13.09 -17.55
N ASN A 119 7.64 -13.09 -18.47
CA ASN A 119 7.49 -13.52 -19.87
C ASN A 119 6.31 -12.83 -20.60
N LEU A 120 6.24 -11.49 -20.51
CA LEU A 120 5.20 -10.62 -21.11
C LEU A 120 5.72 -9.68 -22.20
#